data_AF-A0A524NK82-F1
#
_entry.id   AF-A0A524NK82-F1
#
_cell.length_a   1.000
_cell.length_b   1.000
_cell.length_c   1.000
_cell.angle_alpha   90.00
_cell.angle_beta   90.00
_cell.angle_gamma   90.00
#
_symmetry.space_group_name_H-M   'P 1'
#
loop_
_entity.id
_entity.type
_entity.pdbx_description
1 polymer ?
#
loop_
_entity_poly.entity_id
_entity_poly.type
_entity_poly.pdbx_seq_one_letter_code
_entity_poly.pdbx_strand_id
1 'polypeptide(L)'
;LRESPMVSIIETLLGKGLQVSIYDTRVQVAQLIGTNREYVESHIPHIRNLLRNSMEEVIAESDVLVIGNGDEEYRQIPGLMAKQQVLIDLVGVAAPEAPLVTRYSALAG
;
A
#
# COMPACT_ATOMS: atom_id res chain seq x y z
N LEU A 1 4.03 -1.27 12.01
CA LEU A 1 5.17 -1.65 11.15
C LEU A 1 5.84 -2.93 11.63
N ARG A 2 6.26 -3.01 12.90
CA ARG A 2 6.65 -4.29 13.51
C ARG A 2 5.52 -5.31 13.28
N GLU A 3 5.86 -6.46 12.69
CA GLU A 3 4.94 -7.57 12.36
C GLU A 3 3.85 -7.25 11.31
N SER A 4 3.99 -6.17 10.53
CA SER A 4 3.04 -5.91 9.45
C SER A 4 3.25 -6.87 8.27
N PRO A 5 2.23 -7.64 7.84
CA PRO A 5 2.31 -8.48 6.63
C PRO A 5 2.65 -7.67 5.38
N MET A 6 2.24 -6.38 5.35
CA MET A 6 2.53 -5.49 4.23
C MET A 6 4.03 -5.23 4.07
N VAL A 7 4.81 -5.22 5.16
CA VAL A 7 6.27 -5.03 5.06
C VAL A 7 6.89 -6.17 4.26
N SER A 8 6.52 -7.42 4.54
CA SER A 8 7.03 -8.57 3.77
C SER A 8 6.61 -8.55 2.30
N ILE A 9 5.40 -8.07 1.99
CA ILE A 9 4.93 -7.87 0.62
C ILE A 9 5.81 -6.81 -0.07
N ILE A 10 6.01 -5.66 0.56
CA ILE A 10 6.85 -4.57 0.04
C ILE A 10 8.27 -5.07 -0.25
N GLU A 11 8.92 -5.74 0.70
CA GLU A 11 10.27 -6.31 0.50
C GLU A 11 10.32 -7.27 -0.69
N THR A 12 9.29 -8.11 -0.84
CA THR A 12 9.21 -9.07 -1.96
C THR A 12 9.07 -8.35 -3.31
N LEU A 13 8.27 -7.29 -3.37
CA LEU A 13 8.08 -6.49 -4.60
C LEU A 13 9.38 -5.75 -4.96
N LEU A 14 10.05 -5.15 -3.97
CA LEU A 14 11.35 -4.50 -4.16
C LEU A 14 12.42 -5.50 -4.61
N GLY A 15 12.47 -6.69 -4.02
CA GLY A 15 13.38 -7.76 -4.41
C GLY A 15 13.15 -8.30 -5.83
N LYS A 16 11.96 -8.07 -6.39
CA LYS A 16 11.63 -8.34 -7.80
C LYS A 16 11.90 -7.17 -8.74
N GLY A 17 12.42 -6.05 -8.24
CA GLY A 17 12.73 -4.85 -9.02
C GLY A 17 11.52 -3.98 -9.35
N LEU A 18 10.40 -4.14 -8.62
CA LEU A 18 9.22 -3.30 -8.80
C LEU A 18 9.37 -1.98 -8.04
N GLN A 19 8.80 -0.92 -8.62
CA GLN A 19 8.68 0.37 -7.94
C GLN A 19 7.51 0.32 -6.97
N VAL A 20 7.71 0.85 -5.77
CA VAL A 20 6.70 0.85 -4.70
C VAL A 20 6.59 2.25 -4.11
N SER A 21 5.36 2.73 -3.98
CA SER A 21 5.01 3.94 -3.23
C SER A 21 3.98 3.58 -2.16
N ILE A 22 4.08 4.20 -0.99
CA ILE A 22 3.28 3.88 0.20
C ILE A 22 2.65 5.15 0.74
N TYR A 23 1.37 5.06 1.10
CA TYR A 23 0.71 6.06 1.92
C TYR A 23 0.16 5.37 3.16
N ASP A 24 0.59 5.82 4.34
CA ASP A 24 0.10 5.36 5.64
C ASP A 24 0.32 6.49 6.64
N THR A 25 -0.78 7.10 7.12
CA THR A 25 -0.76 8.24 8.03
C THR A 25 -0.14 7.88 9.39
N ARG A 26 -0.37 6.66 9.88
CA ARG A 26 0.16 6.17 11.15
C ARG A 26 1.68 5.99 11.06
N VAL A 27 2.16 5.52 9.91
CA VAL A 27 3.61 5.39 9.64
C VAL A 27 4.27 6.76 9.52
N GLN A 28 3.66 7.71 8.80
CA GLN A 28 4.17 9.08 8.69
C GLN A 28 4.33 9.73 10.08
N VAL A 29 3.32 9.58 10.95
CA VAL A 29 3.40 10.07 12.34
C VAL A 29 4.45 9.31 13.15
N ALA A 30 4.55 7.99 12.99
CA ALA A 30 5.51 7.15 13.71
C ALA A 30 6.98 7.52 13.41
N GLN A 31 7.28 8.10 12.23
CA GLN A 31 8.61 8.60 11.91
C GLN A 31 9.03 9.84 12.70
N LEU A 32 8.07 10.54 13.34
CA LEU A 32 8.32 11.79 14.03
C LEU A 32 8.64 11.62 15.52
N ILE A 33 8.41 10.44 16.12
CA ILE A 33 8.39 10.27 17.59
C ILE A 33 9.11 9.00 18.08
N GLY A 34 10.12 9.19 18.93
CA GLY A 34 10.63 8.21 19.90
C GLY A 34 11.05 6.84 19.35
N THR A 35 10.73 5.77 20.08
CA THR A 35 11.10 4.37 19.79
C THR A 35 10.58 3.85 18.44
N ASN A 36 9.46 4.41 17.94
CA ASN A 36 8.94 4.05 16.63
C ASN A 36 9.81 4.58 15.49
N ARG A 37 10.34 5.80 15.65
CA ARG A 37 11.33 6.35 14.73
C ARG A 37 12.59 5.49 14.72
N GLU A 38 13.14 5.15 15.88
CA GLU A 38 14.33 4.30 15.98
C GLU A 38 14.11 2.96 15.26
N TYR A 39 12.94 2.34 15.41
CA TYR A 39 12.60 1.11 14.70
C TYR A 39 12.58 1.31 13.18
N VAL A 40 11.91 2.36 12.68
CA VAL A 40 11.88 2.66 11.23
C VAL A 40 13.29 2.93 10.71
N GLU A 41 14.09 3.73 11.42
CA GLU A 41 15.45 4.09 11.03
C GLU A 41 16.40 2.90 11.01
N SER A 42 16.26 1.96 11.96
CA SER A 42 17.17 0.82 12.09
C SER A 42 16.74 -0.43 11.32
N HIS A 43 15.45 -0.64 11.11
CA HIS A 43 14.94 -1.90 10.54
C HIS A 43 14.38 -1.75 9.12
N ILE A 44 13.88 -0.56 8.74
CA ILE A 44 13.27 -0.38 7.42
C ILE A 44 13.57 1.01 6.82
N PRO A 45 14.86 1.40 6.75
CA PRO A 45 15.25 2.74 6.28
C PRO A 45 14.85 3.01 4.83
N HIS A 46 14.84 1.98 3.98
CA HIS A 46 14.45 2.08 2.58
C HIS A 46 12.95 2.34 2.40
N ILE A 47 12.08 1.88 3.32
CA ILE A 47 10.64 2.17 3.27
C ILE A 47 10.35 3.67 3.38
N ARG A 48 11.18 4.43 4.09
CA ARG A 48 10.98 5.88 4.23
C ARG A 48 10.96 6.59 2.88
N ASN A 49 11.78 6.16 1.92
CA ASN A 49 11.84 6.75 0.59
C ASN A 49 10.64 6.35 -0.30
N LEU A 50 9.89 5.33 0.12
CA LEU A 50 8.69 4.88 -0.58
C LEU A 50 7.46 5.65 -0.11
N LEU A 51 7.51 6.31 1.05
CA LEU A 51 6.37 7.05 1.56
C LEU A 51 6.08 8.29 0.70
N ARG A 52 4.79 8.56 0.56
CA ARG A 52 4.23 9.77 -0.05
C ARG A 52 3.43 10.54 0.99
N ASN A 53 3.34 11.85 0.80
CA ASN A 53 2.67 12.72 1.78
C ASN A 53 1.15 12.66 1.63
N SER A 54 0.67 12.25 0.46
CA SER A 54 -0.75 12.19 0.13
C SER A 54 -1.12 10.86 -0.53
N MET A 55 -2.38 10.47 -0.38
CA MET A 55 -2.93 9.30 -1.04
C MET A 55 -3.00 9.51 -2.56
N GLU A 56 -3.28 10.74 -2.97
CA GLU A 56 -3.36 11.19 -4.36
C GLU A 56 -2.04 11.02 -5.11
N GLU A 57 -0.89 11.30 -4.46
CA GLU A 57 0.44 11.01 -5.02
C GLU A 57 0.59 9.52 -5.34
N VAL A 58 0.25 8.64 -4.39
CA VAL A 58 0.33 7.19 -4.61
C VAL A 58 -0.60 6.75 -5.73
N ILE A 59 -1.83 7.27 -5.77
CA ILE A 59 -2.79 6.96 -6.84
C ILE A 59 -2.23 7.40 -8.18
N ALA A 60 -1.68 8.60 -8.30
CA ALA A 60 -1.19 9.13 -9.58
C ALA A 60 0.02 8.37 -10.13
N GLU A 61 0.89 7.85 -9.26
CA GLU A 61 2.15 7.18 -9.64
C GLU A 61 1.99 5.67 -9.89
N SER A 62 0.85 5.07 -9.56
CA SER A 62 0.69 3.61 -9.51
C SER A 62 -0.12 3.04 -10.67
N ASP A 63 0.37 1.97 -11.30
CA ASP A 63 -0.46 1.14 -12.21
C ASP A 63 -1.37 0.18 -11.43
N VAL A 64 -0.90 -0.27 -10.26
CA VAL A 64 -1.60 -1.20 -9.36
C VAL A 64 -1.62 -0.62 -7.96
N LEU A 65 -2.81 -0.47 -7.39
CA LEU A 65 -3.02 -0.05 -6.02
C LEU A 65 -3.35 -1.27 -5.14
N VAL A 66 -2.72 -1.33 -3.98
CA VAL A 66 -2.98 -2.38 -2.97
C VAL A 66 -3.45 -1.72 -1.68
N ILE A 67 -4.63 -2.06 -1.20
CA ILE A 67 -5.12 -1.64 0.11
C ILE A 67 -4.78 -2.72 1.13
N GLY A 68 -3.89 -2.37 2.07
CA GLY A 68 -3.33 -3.30 3.06
C GLY A 68 -3.86 -3.13 4.49
N ASN A 69 -4.64 -2.10 4.77
CA ASN A 69 -5.25 -1.86 6.08
C ASN A 69 -6.66 -1.26 5.91
N GLY A 70 -7.50 -1.37 6.94
CA GLY A 70 -8.92 -1.02 6.89
C GLY A 70 -9.27 0.43 7.24
N ASP A 71 -8.35 1.39 7.13
CA ASP A 71 -8.66 2.79 7.40
C ASP A 71 -9.74 3.30 6.42
N GLU A 72 -10.80 3.93 6.97
CA GLU A 72 -12.01 4.26 6.18
C GLU A 72 -11.76 5.28 5.07
N GLU A 73 -10.70 6.08 5.17
CA GLU A 73 -10.29 7.03 4.14
C GLU A 73 -10.06 6.35 2.79
N TYR A 74 -9.73 5.06 2.76
CA TYR A 74 -9.47 4.31 1.53
C TYR A 74 -10.72 3.94 0.73
N ARG A 75 -11.93 4.11 1.30
CA ARG A 75 -13.20 3.92 0.58
C ARG A 75 -13.33 4.77 -0.69
N GLN A 76 -12.66 5.92 -0.73
CA GLN A 76 -12.76 6.87 -1.84
C GLN A 76 -11.84 6.50 -3.02
N ILE A 77 -10.87 5.60 -2.84
CA ILE A 77 -9.87 5.24 -3.85
C ILE A 77 -10.50 4.88 -5.21
N PRO A 78 -11.54 4.02 -5.30
CA PRO A 78 -12.15 3.68 -6.59
C PRO A 78 -12.67 4.89 -7.38
N GLY A 79 -13.09 5.96 -6.69
CA GLY A 79 -13.56 7.20 -7.32
C GLY A 79 -12.44 8.11 -7.84
N LEU A 80 -11.20 7.90 -7.38
CA LEU A 80 -10.03 8.70 -7.72
C LEU A 80 -9.14 8.03 -8.79
N MET A 81 -9.33 6.73 -9.02
CA MET A 81 -8.51 5.95 -9.94
C MET A 81 -8.79 6.25 -11.42
N ALA A 82 -7.74 6.21 -12.23
CA ALA A 82 -7.85 6.12 -13.68
C ALA A 82 -8.36 4.74 -14.12
N LYS A 83 -9.06 4.67 -15.26
CA LYS A 83 -9.72 3.44 -15.74
C LYS A 83 -8.80 2.26 -15.97
N GLN A 84 -7.52 2.50 -16.24
CA GLN A 84 -6.53 1.44 -16.50
C GLN A 84 -5.87 0.88 -15.24
N GLN A 85 -6.03 1.55 -14.10
CA GLN A 85 -5.40 1.13 -12.85
C GLN A 85 -6.13 -0.07 -12.26
N VAL A 86 -5.36 -0.95 -11.62
CA VAL A 86 -5.90 -2.14 -10.94
C VAL A 86 -5.95 -1.89 -9.44
N LEU A 87 -7.08 -2.22 -8.81
CA LEU A 87 -7.21 -2.20 -7.35
C LEU A 87 -7.19 -3.63 -6.80
N ILE A 88 -6.31 -3.88 -5.84
CA ILE A 88 -6.27 -5.09 -5.02
C ILE A 88 -6.63 -4.67 -3.60
N ASP A 89 -7.84 -4.99 -3.18
CA ASP A 89 -8.31 -4.73 -1.82
C ASP A 89 -8.17 -6.00 -0.96
N LEU A 90 -7.19 -6.01 -0.06
CA LEU A 90 -6.90 -7.16 0.80
C LEU A 90 -7.78 -7.21 2.06
N VAL A 91 -8.53 -6.14 2.33
CA VAL A 91 -9.28 -5.96 3.58
C VAL A 91 -10.78 -5.68 3.37
N GLY A 92 -11.20 -5.46 2.12
CA GLY A 92 -12.59 -5.25 1.73
C GLY A 92 -13.13 -3.86 2.09
N VAL A 93 -12.27 -2.85 2.23
CA VAL A 93 -12.69 -1.49 2.62
C VAL A 93 -13.21 -0.67 1.45
N ALA A 94 -12.75 -0.92 0.23
CA ALA A 94 -13.09 -0.16 -0.97
C ALA A 94 -14.20 -0.80 -1.81
N ALA A 95 -14.61 -2.03 -1.49
CA ALA A 95 -15.75 -2.67 -2.15
C ALA A 95 -17.06 -2.06 -1.62
N PRO A 96 -17.88 -1.37 -2.45
CA PRO A 96 -19.31 -1.36 -2.20
C PRO A 96 -19.77 -2.82 -2.30
N GLU A 97 -20.76 -3.27 -1.52
CA GLU A 97 -21.29 -4.64 -1.60
C GLU A 97 -21.57 -5.06 -3.07
N ALA A 98 -20.60 -5.71 -3.70
CA ALA A 98 -20.61 -6.13 -5.09
C ALA A 98 -19.61 -7.29 -5.21
N PRO A 99 -19.95 -8.33 -6.00
CA PRO A 99 -19.27 -9.62 -5.92
C PRO A 99 -17.80 -9.47 -6.29
N LEU A 100 -16.93 -10.17 -5.55
CA LEU A 100 -15.53 -10.36 -5.87
C LEU A 100 -15.39 -10.85 -7.32
N VAL A 101 -15.16 -9.94 -8.27
CA VAL A 101 -14.72 -10.33 -9.62
C VAL A 101 -13.22 -10.58 -9.53
N THR A 102 -12.85 -11.76 -9.02
CA THR A 102 -11.48 -12.24 -9.05
C THR A 102 -11.15 -12.64 -10.49
N ARG A 103 -10.51 -11.77 -11.26
CA ARG A 103 -9.76 -12.23 -12.45
C ARG A 103 -8.48 -12.90 -11.98
N TYR A 104 -8.56 -14.20 -11.75
CA TYR A 104 -7.40 -15.06 -11.54
C TYR A 104 -6.89 -15.52 -12.91
N SER A 105 -5.88 -14.86 -13.46
CA SER A 105 -5.07 -15.44 -14.54
C SER A 105 -3.94 -16.22 -13.91
N ALA A 106 -4.12 -17.54 -13.80
CA ALA A 106 -3.04 -18.44 -13.43
C ALA A 106 -1.92 -18.29 -14.48
N LEU A 107 -0.76 -17.80 -14.05
CA LEU A 107 0.47 -17.99 -14.82
C LEU A 107 0.91 -19.43 -14.57
N ALA A 108 0.23 -20.38 -15.21
CA ALA A 108 0.74 -21.73 -15.39
C ALA A 108 1.74 -21.68 -16.55
N GLY A 109 3.02 -21.61 -16.19
CA GLY A 109 4.13 -22.01 -17.07
C GLY A 109 4.43 -23.49 -16.87
#